data_AF-A0A7C2NU88-F1
#
_entry.id   AF-A0A7C2NU88-F1
#
_cell.length_a   1.000
_cell.length_b   1.000
_cell.length_c   1.000
_cell.angle_alpha   90.00
_cell.angle_beta   90.00
_cell.angle_gamma   90.00
#
_symmetry.space_group_name_H-M   'P 1'
#
loop_
_entity.id
_entity.type
_entity.pdbx_description
1 polymer ?
#
loop_
_entity_poly.entity_id
_entity_poly.type
_entity_poly.pdbx_seq_one_letter_code
_entity_poly.pdbx_strand_id
1 'polypeptide(L)'
;MADWALPLAGLGAPPTHMSAAEYYSLPEENLKSYPVYMPGREPEGYWQRILEVGQQPLIEPDKLRSERDWVAAGERVFLDWVVLRTFDPDVIALARDRQAMEARGAGPLPDGTINGLRWLPTKGGVALGFTNCSACHVLYLPDNTAVPGASSFAIPNNFRNALGGAIRAAARTLPGEVPFSFAGAIGSSAYQAYGAPWTNDPAGERLKGITREEFDAYVAAGIRGGGVARWNGSILYPTKIPDLIGFKERRYIDHTATHRHRNIGDLMRYAALVSFAETVEFGTHRVLEHGTERFRTRLSDEALYALALYIYSLQPPPNPHPFDERARAGQALFERERCSRCHTPLLYTNNRLTLAEGFTPPEVLPPDVARVSVGTDPGLALRTRKGTGYYKVPSLKGVWYRGHYLHDGAVGSLEEMFDPARLSDDHEPGGYSPPGVPKRAIPGHEYGLDLSREERAELIAFLRTL
;
A
#
# COMPACT_ATOMS: atom_id res chain seq x y z
N MET A 1 19.48 -9.55 10.57
CA MET A 1 18.00 -9.58 10.58
C MET A 1 17.40 -9.46 11.98
N ALA A 2 18.08 -9.95 13.03
CA ALA A 2 17.52 -10.04 14.39
C ALA A 2 16.98 -8.72 15.02
N ASP A 3 17.39 -7.56 14.51
CA ASP A 3 16.96 -6.24 14.99
C ASP A 3 16.19 -5.41 13.94
N TRP A 4 15.87 -6.02 12.79
CA TRP A 4 15.20 -5.33 11.68
C TRP A 4 13.68 -5.26 11.87
N ALA A 5 13.07 -6.37 12.27
CA ALA A 5 11.64 -6.44 12.55
C ALA A 5 11.35 -6.26 14.05
N LEU A 6 10.30 -5.52 14.38
CA LEU A 6 9.82 -5.42 15.76
C LEU A 6 9.02 -6.68 16.15
N PRO A 7 8.96 -7.02 17.46
CA PRO A 7 8.09 -8.09 17.93
C PRO A 7 6.62 -7.84 17.60
N LEU A 8 5.91 -8.90 17.21
CA LEU A 8 4.47 -8.86 17.02
C LEU A 8 3.78 -8.88 18.39
N ALA A 9 2.78 -8.02 18.59
CA ALA A 9 2.09 -7.86 19.88
C ALA A 9 1.52 -9.17 20.41
N GLY A 10 0.91 -9.97 19.53
CA GLY A 10 0.29 -11.24 19.92
C GLY A 10 1.26 -12.40 20.14
N LEU A 11 2.55 -12.27 19.79
CA LEU A 11 3.54 -13.35 19.92
C LEU A 11 4.72 -12.99 20.82
N GLY A 12 5.00 -11.71 21.05
CA GLY A 12 6.21 -11.27 21.75
C GLY A 12 7.52 -11.56 21.00
N ALA A 13 7.43 -12.00 19.74
CA ALA A 13 8.56 -12.35 18.89
C ALA A 13 8.45 -11.68 17.51
N PRO A 14 9.56 -11.34 16.86
CA PRO A 14 9.53 -10.80 15.49
C PRO A 14 9.03 -11.88 14.51
N PRO A 15 8.44 -11.48 13.35
CA PRO A 15 8.14 -12.42 12.29
C PRO A 15 9.41 -13.14 11.82
N THR A 16 9.29 -14.41 11.43
CA THR A 16 10.39 -15.08 10.74
C THR A 16 10.47 -14.58 9.31
N HIS A 17 11.60 -14.79 8.65
CA HIS A 17 11.78 -14.45 7.24
C HIS A 17 12.40 -15.63 6.50
N MET A 18 12.14 -15.67 5.18
CA MET A 18 12.85 -16.56 4.27
C MET A 18 14.36 -16.46 4.53
N SER A 19 15.05 -17.60 4.62
CA SER A 19 16.50 -17.59 4.81
C SER A 19 17.19 -17.00 3.59
N ALA A 20 18.39 -16.42 3.76
CA ALA A 20 19.14 -15.92 2.60
C ALA A 20 19.43 -17.03 1.58
N ALA A 21 19.76 -18.24 2.05
CA ALA A 21 20.01 -19.39 1.17
C ALA A 21 18.75 -19.76 0.36
N GLU A 22 17.58 -19.79 0.99
CA GLU A 22 16.31 -20.01 0.29
C GLU A 22 16.01 -18.89 -0.70
N TYR A 23 16.18 -17.62 -0.29
CA TYR A 23 15.97 -16.45 -1.14
C TYR A 23 16.85 -16.49 -2.39
N TYR A 24 18.16 -16.66 -2.24
CA TYR A 24 19.09 -16.68 -3.37
C TYR A 24 19.00 -17.96 -4.21
N SER A 25 18.28 -19.00 -3.74
CA SER A 25 17.95 -20.16 -4.57
C SER A 25 16.81 -19.91 -5.57
N LEU A 26 16.05 -18.82 -5.38
CA LEU A 26 14.99 -18.44 -6.32
C LEU A 26 15.61 -17.91 -7.64
N PRO A 27 15.08 -18.34 -8.80
CA PRO A 27 15.41 -17.77 -10.11
C PRO A 27 15.22 -16.26 -10.15
N GLU A 28 16.22 -15.56 -10.70
CA GLU A 28 16.10 -14.14 -11.01
C GLU A 28 15.18 -13.91 -12.20
N GLU A 29 14.29 -12.95 -12.07
CA GLU A 29 13.45 -12.46 -13.15
C GLU A 29 13.89 -11.05 -13.55
N ASN A 30 14.25 -10.91 -14.82
CA ASN A 30 14.63 -9.64 -15.44
C ASN A 30 13.84 -9.46 -16.74
N LEU A 31 12.51 -9.39 -16.65
CA LEU A 31 11.62 -9.32 -17.82
C LEU A 31 11.01 -7.93 -17.96
N LYS A 32 11.31 -7.28 -19.09
CA LYS A 32 10.66 -6.05 -19.51
C LYS A 32 9.19 -6.30 -19.84
N SER A 33 8.33 -5.42 -19.35
CA SER A 33 6.93 -5.39 -19.73
C SER A 33 6.61 -4.18 -20.59
N TYR A 34 5.42 -4.18 -21.19
CA TYR A 34 4.98 -3.13 -22.12
C TYR A 34 3.55 -2.71 -21.75
N PRO A 35 3.18 -1.43 -21.93
CA PRO A 35 1.84 -0.96 -21.55
C PRO A 35 0.73 -1.68 -22.33
N VAL A 36 -0.41 -1.91 -21.68
CA VAL A 36 -1.64 -2.22 -22.42
C VAL A 36 -2.28 -0.90 -22.81
N TYR A 37 -2.66 -0.74 -24.08
CA TYR A 37 -3.46 0.41 -24.52
C TYR A 37 -4.93 0.05 -24.52
N MET A 38 -5.78 1.06 -24.34
CA MET A 38 -7.19 0.91 -24.68
C MET A 38 -7.29 0.51 -26.17
N PRO A 39 -8.01 -0.56 -26.53
CA PRO A 39 -8.11 -0.97 -27.92
C PRO A 39 -8.61 0.18 -28.81
N GLY A 40 -7.91 0.41 -29.92
CA GLY A 40 -8.10 1.58 -30.79
C GLY A 40 -7.29 2.83 -30.42
N ARG A 41 -6.51 2.81 -29.33
CA ARG A 41 -5.51 3.83 -28.97
C ARG A 41 -4.06 3.34 -29.15
N GLU A 42 -3.90 2.11 -29.63
CA GLU A 42 -2.58 1.52 -29.86
C GLU A 42 -1.82 2.22 -30.97
N PRO A 43 -0.50 2.40 -30.82
CA PRO A 43 0.37 2.71 -31.95
C PRO A 43 0.21 1.64 -33.05
N GLU A 44 0.36 2.05 -34.31
CA GLU A 44 0.26 1.14 -35.44
C GLU A 44 1.25 -0.03 -35.32
N GLY A 45 0.75 -1.26 -35.53
CA GLY A 45 1.54 -2.49 -35.42
C GLY A 45 2.01 -2.85 -34.01
N TYR A 46 1.52 -2.17 -32.97
CA TYR A 46 1.96 -2.39 -31.60
C TYR A 46 1.78 -3.84 -31.14
N TRP A 47 0.58 -4.41 -31.33
CA TRP A 47 0.28 -5.76 -30.86
C TRP A 47 1.16 -6.82 -31.53
N GLN A 48 1.35 -6.74 -32.84
CA GLN A 48 2.24 -7.63 -33.59
C GLN A 48 3.67 -7.55 -33.06
N ARG A 49 4.17 -6.33 -32.79
CA ARG A 49 5.49 -6.14 -32.17
C ARG A 49 5.58 -6.81 -30.80
N ILE A 50 4.54 -6.72 -29.96
CA ILE A 50 4.53 -7.38 -28.65
C ILE A 50 4.58 -8.91 -28.78
N LEU A 51 3.93 -9.48 -29.79
CA LEU A 51 4.01 -10.92 -30.07
C LEU A 51 5.40 -11.36 -30.54
N GLU A 52 6.13 -10.51 -31.26
CA GLU A 52 7.39 -10.84 -31.93
C GLU A 52 8.67 -10.46 -31.15
N VAL A 53 8.60 -9.43 -30.28
CA VAL A 53 9.78 -8.86 -29.61
C VAL A 53 10.53 -9.83 -28.68
N GLY A 54 9.84 -10.89 -28.25
CA GLY A 54 10.38 -11.87 -27.31
C GLY A 54 10.77 -11.25 -25.96
N GLN A 55 11.48 -12.03 -25.13
CA GLN A 55 11.94 -11.55 -23.83
C GLN A 55 13.04 -10.50 -23.99
N GLN A 56 12.89 -9.39 -23.27
CA GLN A 56 13.88 -8.32 -23.17
C GLN A 56 14.20 -8.05 -21.70
N PRO A 57 15.43 -7.62 -21.36
CA PRO A 57 15.81 -7.33 -19.99
C PRO A 57 15.05 -6.11 -19.44
N LEU A 58 14.53 -6.22 -18.21
CA LEU A 58 13.95 -5.08 -17.48
C LEU A 58 15.03 -4.04 -17.19
N ILE A 59 16.18 -4.48 -16.70
CA ILE A 59 17.38 -3.66 -16.49
C ILE A 59 18.62 -4.34 -17.07
N GLU A 60 19.63 -3.53 -17.41
CA GLU A 60 20.93 -3.99 -17.89
C GLU A 60 22.03 -3.40 -16.99
N PRO A 61 22.32 -4.03 -15.83
CA PRO A 61 23.21 -3.45 -14.82
C PRO A 61 24.59 -3.09 -15.37
N ASP A 62 25.12 -3.91 -16.27
CA ASP A 62 26.41 -3.68 -16.94
C ASP A 62 26.46 -2.42 -17.79
N LYS A 63 25.34 -1.74 -18.05
CA LYS A 63 25.29 -0.45 -18.77
C LYS A 63 25.09 0.75 -17.86
N LEU A 64 24.81 0.54 -16.56
CA LEU A 64 24.56 1.61 -15.61
C LEU A 64 25.91 2.15 -15.09
N ARG A 65 26.16 3.45 -15.26
CA ARG A 65 27.47 4.07 -14.96
C ARG A 65 27.39 5.24 -13.99
N SER A 66 26.20 5.82 -13.83
CA SER A 66 25.96 6.97 -12.96
C SER A 66 24.75 6.74 -12.04
N GLU A 67 24.65 7.52 -10.97
CA GLU A 67 23.48 7.52 -10.09
C GLU A 67 22.18 7.78 -10.88
N ARG A 68 22.22 8.67 -11.87
CA ARG A 68 21.09 8.95 -12.77
C ARG A 68 20.66 7.71 -13.55
N ASP A 69 21.61 6.91 -14.05
CA ASP A 69 21.29 5.68 -14.78
C ASP A 69 20.61 4.67 -13.86
N TRP A 70 21.10 4.54 -12.63
CA TRP A 70 20.51 3.67 -11.62
C TRP A 70 19.11 4.11 -11.19
N VAL A 71 18.89 5.42 -11.01
CA VAL A 71 17.56 5.96 -10.71
C VAL A 71 16.59 5.73 -11.88
N ALA A 72 17.01 5.93 -13.13
CA ALA A 72 16.19 5.66 -14.31
C ALA A 72 15.90 4.15 -14.51
N ALA A 73 16.84 3.27 -14.16
CA ALA A 73 16.59 1.83 -14.11
C ALA A 73 15.57 1.49 -13.01
N GLY A 74 15.67 2.14 -11.85
CA GLY A 74 14.75 1.97 -10.74
C GLY A 74 13.32 2.44 -11.03
N GLU A 75 13.18 3.56 -11.72
CA GLU A 75 11.89 4.05 -12.23
C GLU A 75 11.23 2.99 -13.12
N ARG A 76 12.01 2.36 -13.99
CA ARG A 76 11.51 1.28 -14.86
C ARG A 76 11.11 0.06 -14.06
N VAL A 77 11.88 -0.36 -13.06
CA VAL A 77 11.47 -1.46 -12.16
C VAL A 77 10.16 -1.10 -11.46
N PHE A 78 10.04 0.13 -10.96
CA PHE A 78 8.85 0.62 -10.26
C PHE A 78 7.59 0.61 -11.15
N LEU A 79 7.73 1.03 -12.41
CA LEU A 79 6.64 1.16 -13.37
C LEU A 79 6.33 -0.13 -14.12
N ASP A 80 7.30 -1.01 -14.37
CA ASP A 80 7.16 -2.11 -15.34
C ASP A 80 7.23 -3.51 -14.71
N TRP A 81 7.62 -3.64 -13.45
CA TRP A 81 7.74 -4.96 -12.84
C TRP A 81 6.39 -5.60 -12.56
N VAL A 82 6.21 -6.83 -13.07
CA VAL A 82 4.97 -7.62 -12.95
C VAL A 82 5.28 -9.00 -12.42
N VAL A 83 4.82 -9.26 -11.20
CA VAL A 83 4.91 -10.57 -10.55
C VAL A 83 3.67 -11.39 -10.89
N LEU A 84 2.49 -10.81 -10.70
CA LEU A 84 1.21 -11.45 -10.96
C LEU A 84 0.81 -11.29 -12.44
N ARG A 85 0.68 -12.41 -13.13
CA ARG A 85 0.33 -12.48 -14.56
C ARG A 85 -0.44 -13.74 -14.90
N THR A 86 -1.13 -13.71 -16.02
CA THR A 86 -1.92 -14.81 -16.57
C THR A 86 -1.63 -15.02 -18.06
N PHE A 87 -1.74 -16.27 -18.50
CA PHE A 87 -1.75 -16.68 -19.90
C PHE A 87 -3.16 -17.11 -20.36
N ASP A 88 -4.17 -16.87 -19.53
CA ASP A 88 -5.55 -17.22 -19.82
C ASP A 88 -6.02 -16.48 -21.09
N PRO A 89 -6.38 -17.22 -22.16
CA PRO A 89 -6.73 -16.64 -23.44
C PRO A 89 -8.01 -15.80 -23.36
N ASP A 90 -8.95 -16.11 -22.46
CA ASP A 90 -10.18 -15.36 -22.31
C ASP A 90 -9.89 -14.01 -21.66
N VAL A 91 -9.04 -13.98 -20.61
CA VAL A 91 -8.63 -12.72 -19.97
C VAL A 91 -7.81 -11.85 -20.93
N ILE A 92 -6.95 -12.45 -21.74
CA ILE A 92 -6.21 -11.73 -22.79
C ILE A 92 -7.17 -11.17 -23.83
N ALA A 93 -8.15 -11.95 -24.31
CA ALA A 93 -9.15 -11.49 -25.26
C ALA A 93 -9.95 -10.30 -24.71
N LEU A 94 -10.32 -10.32 -23.43
CA LEU A 94 -10.98 -9.19 -22.77
C LEU A 94 -10.14 -7.91 -22.82
N ALA A 95 -8.82 -7.99 -22.61
CA ALA A 95 -7.92 -6.84 -22.71
C ALA A 95 -7.78 -6.29 -24.14
N ARG A 96 -8.13 -7.08 -25.15
CA ARG A 96 -8.10 -6.71 -26.58
C ARG A 96 -9.46 -6.23 -27.09
N ASP A 97 -10.51 -6.32 -26.28
CA ASP A 97 -11.87 -5.91 -26.64
C ASP A 97 -12.25 -4.60 -25.95
N ARG A 98 -12.46 -3.55 -26.76
CA ARG A 98 -12.81 -2.22 -26.28
C ARG A 98 -14.13 -2.20 -25.51
N GLN A 99 -15.17 -2.84 -26.05
CA GLN A 99 -16.50 -2.83 -25.45
C GLN A 99 -16.48 -3.58 -24.13
N ALA A 100 -15.78 -4.72 -24.09
CA ALA A 100 -15.59 -5.50 -22.87
C ALA A 100 -14.83 -4.71 -21.80
N MET A 101 -13.86 -3.89 -22.19
CA MET A 101 -13.10 -3.04 -21.29
C MET A 101 -13.91 -1.88 -20.74
N GLU A 102 -14.62 -1.15 -21.61
CA GLU A 102 -15.52 -0.05 -21.24
C GLU A 102 -16.67 -0.54 -20.33
N ALA A 103 -17.24 -1.71 -20.61
CA ALA A 103 -18.29 -2.32 -19.78
C ALA A 103 -17.82 -2.66 -18.35
N ARG A 104 -16.51 -2.87 -18.16
CA ARG A 104 -15.88 -3.07 -16.83
C ARG A 104 -15.39 -1.77 -16.20
N GLY A 105 -15.66 -0.63 -16.83
CA GLY A 105 -15.28 0.70 -16.35
C GLY A 105 -13.81 1.03 -16.54
N ALA A 106 -13.12 0.41 -17.52
CA ALA A 106 -11.75 0.79 -17.85
C ALA A 106 -11.69 2.22 -18.39
N GLY A 107 -10.75 3.01 -17.88
CA GLY A 107 -10.49 4.37 -18.35
C GLY A 107 -9.03 4.50 -18.76
N PRO A 108 -8.73 4.93 -20.01
CA PRO A 108 -7.35 5.15 -20.42
C PRO A 108 -6.76 6.40 -19.76
N LEU A 109 -5.45 6.35 -19.53
CA LEU A 109 -4.61 7.49 -19.27
C LEU A 109 -4.58 8.43 -20.50
N PRO A 110 -4.13 9.69 -20.34
CA PRO A 110 -4.05 10.65 -21.45
C PRO A 110 -3.25 10.15 -22.67
N ASP A 111 -2.26 9.29 -22.45
CA ASP A 111 -1.44 8.67 -23.50
C ASP A 111 -2.10 7.44 -24.17
N GLY A 112 -3.33 7.10 -23.78
CA GLY A 112 -4.08 5.97 -24.30
C GLY A 112 -3.82 4.63 -23.61
N THR A 113 -2.89 4.57 -22.65
CA THR A 113 -2.57 3.35 -21.89
C THR A 113 -3.58 3.07 -20.79
N ILE A 114 -3.75 1.81 -20.41
CA ILE A 114 -4.55 1.40 -19.26
C ILE A 114 -3.65 1.36 -18.03
N ASN A 115 -4.00 2.15 -17.01
CA ASN A 115 -3.20 2.30 -15.80
C ASN A 115 -2.83 0.95 -15.18
N GLY A 116 -1.52 0.71 -15.04
CA GLY A 116 -0.95 -0.47 -14.42
C GLY A 116 -1.08 -1.78 -15.22
N LEU A 117 -1.85 -1.89 -16.29
CA LEU A 117 -1.91 -3.13 -17.08
C LEU A 117 -0.69 -3.26 -18.00
N ARG A 118 -0.12 -4.46 -18.07
CA ARG A 118 1.10 -4.74 -18.83
C ARG A 118 1.03 -6.05 -19.61
N TRP A 119 1.56 -6.00 -20.84
CA TRP A 119 1.95 -7.16 -21.62
C TRP A 119 3.36 -7.61 -21.25
N LEU A 120 3.54 -8.92 -21.02
CA LEU A 120 4.84 -9.52 -20.73
C LEU A 120 5.16 -10.59 -21.76
N PRO A 121 5.96 -10.27 -22.79
CA PRO A 121 6.54 -11.26 -23.67
C PRO A 121 7.43 -12.23 -22.90
N THR A 122 7.14 -13.53 -23.00
CA THR A 122 7.89 -14.62 -22.37
C THR A 122 8.27 -15.69 -23.40
N LYS A 123 9.08 -16.68 -23.00
CA LYS A 123 9.33 -17.87 -23.85
C LYS A 123 8.06 -18.67 -24.15
N GLY A 124 7.05 -18.60 -23.29
CA GLY A 124 5.76 -19.29 -23.45
C GLY A 124 4.67 -18.48 -24.14
N GLY A 125 5.02 -17.34 -24.75
CA GLY A 125 4.07 -16.39 -25.32
C GLY A 125 3.93 -15.11 -24.50
N VAL A 126 2.91 -14.31 -24.80
CA VAL A 126 2.66 -13.02 -24.12
C VAL A 126 1.67 -13.21 -22.98
N ALA A 127 2.12 -12.94 -21.76
CA ALA A 127 1.25 -12.89 -20.59
C ALA A 127 0.61 -11.50 -20.45
N LEU A 128 -0.54 -11.45 -19.79
CA LEU A 128 -1.14 -10.23 -19.27
C LEU A 128 -0.94 -10.17 -17.75
N GLY A 129 -0.52 -9.03 -17.23
CA GLY A 129 -0.48 -8.80 -15.80
C GLY A 129 -0.66 -7.32 -15.48
N PHE A 130 -0.35 -6.96 -14.25
CA PHE A 130 -0.32 -5.56 -13.86
C PHE A 130 0.83 -5.28 -12.90
N THR A 131 1.24 -4.01 -12.89
CA THR A 131 2.46 -3.55 -12.22
C THR A 131 2.38 -3.75 -10.70
N ASN A 132 3.46 -4.21 -10.08
CA ASN A 132 3.50 -4.49 -8.65
C ASN A 132 3.49 -3.20 -7.80
N CYS A 133 4.46 -2.30 -8.03
CA CYS A 133 4.59 -1.07 -7.24
C CYS A 133 3.65 0.05 -7.73
N SER A 134 3.75 0.41 -9.01
CA SER A 134 3.03 1.57 -9.55
C SER A 134 1.51 1.45 -9.53
N ALA A 135 0.95 0.23 -9.51
CA ALA A 135 -0.51 0.06 -9.40
C ALA A 135 -1.08 0.61 -8.07
N CYS A 136 -0.27 0.61 -7.01
CA CYS A 136 -0.65 1.12 -5.69
C CYS A 136 -0.01 2.48 -5.38
N HIS A 137 1.10 2.82 -6.03
CA HIS A 137 1.94 3.96 -5.69
C HIS A 137 2.12 4.97 -6.82
N VAL A 138 1.14 5.11 -7.71
CA VAL A 138 1.06 6.26 -8.63
C VAL A 138 -0.33 6.87 -8.51
N LEU A 139 -0.40 8.05 -7.89
CA LEU A 139 -1.60 8.88 -7.90
C LEU A 139 -1.65 9.68 -9.20
N TYR A 140 -2.84 9.85 -9.76
CA TYR A 140 -3.08 10.87 -10.77
C TYR A 140 -3.98 11.94 -10.17
N LEU A 141 -3.52 13.18 -10.21
CA LEU A 141 -4.28 14.35 -9.78
C LEU A 141 -5.43 14.66 -10.77
N PRO A 142 -6.41 15.52 -10.40
CA PRO A 142 -7.53 15.86 -11.28
C PRO A 142 -7.14 16.46 -12.64
N ASP A 143 -5.95 17.07 -12.74
CA ASP A 143 -5.36 17.59 -13.98
C ASP A 143 -4.58 16.53 -14.78
N ASN A 144 -4.66 15.26 -14.35
CA ASN A 144 -3.94 14.10 -14.86
C ASN A 144 -2.43 14.09 -14.60
N THR A 145 -1.92 14.97 -13.74
CA THR A 145 -0.51 14.93 -13.31
C THR A 145 -0.26 13.64 -12.53
N ALA A 146 0.70 12.83 -13.01
CA ALA A 146 1.15 11.64 -12.30
C ALA A 146 2.05 12.02 -11.13
N VAL A 147 1.83 11.38 -9.98
CA VAL A 147 2.60 11.58 -8.75
C VAL A 147 3.13 10.22 -8.30
N PRO A 148 4.29 9.78 -8.83
CA PRO A 148 4.93 8.54 -8.39
C PRO A 148 5.28 8.60 -6.90
N GLY A 149 4.99 7.52 -6.19
CA GLY A 149 5.13 7.39 -4.75
C GLY A 149 3.86 7.68 -3.95
N ALA A 150 2.98 8.54 -4.45
CA ALA A 150 1.69 8.79 -3.80
C ALA A 150 0.73 7.60 -3.98
N SER A 151 -0.15 7.38 -3.01
CA SER A 151 -1.14 6.29 -3.09
C SER A 151 -2.12 6.53 -4.23
N SER A 152 -2.30 5.54 -5.11
CA SER A 152 -3.29 5.58 -6.20
C SER A 152 -4.75 5.63 -5.72
N PHE A 153 -4.97 5.40 -4.42
CA PHE A 153 -6.27 5.39 -3.76
C PHE A 153 -6.51 6.62 -2.87
N ALA A 154 -5.58 7.58 -2.84
CA ALA A 154 -5.71 8.77 -1.99
C ALA A 154 -6.85 9.69 -2.42
N ILE A 155 -7.13 9.75 -3.72
CA ILE A 155 -8.17 10.59 -4.33
C ILE A 155 -8.90 9.74 -5.39
N PRO A 156 -10.24 9.83 -5.49
CA PRO A 156 -10.98 9.22 -6.59
C PRO A 156 -10.41 9.65 -7.95
N ASN A 157 -10.10 8.68 -8.80
CA ASN A 157 -9.69 8.93 -10.19
C ASN A 157 -10.39 7.96 -11.15
N ASN A 158 -10.40 8.33 -12.42
CA ASN A 158 -11.07 7.57 -13.48
C ASN A 158 -10.17 6.52 -14.13
N PHE A 159 -8.91 6.37 -13.68
CA PHE A 159 -7.91 5.52 -14.32
C PHE A 159 -7.94 4.10 -13.75
N ARG A 160 -9.05 3.42 -13.99
CA ARG A 160 -9.29 2.04 -13.55
C ARG A 160 -8.74 1.05 -14.57
N ASN A 161 -8.00 0.06 -14.08
CA ASN A 161 -7.45 -1.00 -14.92
C ASN A 161 -8.49 -2.04 -15.37
N ALA A 162 -9.58 -2.18 -14.62
CA ALA A 162 -10.73 -3.06 -14.86
C ALA A 162 -10.47 -4.59 -14.99
N LEU A 163 -9.23 -5.05 -15.19
CA LEU A 163 -8.90 -6.49 -15.29
C LEU A 163 -8.17 -7.06 -14.07
N GLY A 164 -7.82 -6.24 -13.08
CA GLY A 164 -7.12 -6.74 -11.89
C GLY A 164 -7.85 -7.88 -11.17
N GLY A 165 -9.19 -7.88 -11.17
CA GLY A 165 -9.98 -8.99 -10.62
C GLY A 165 -9.90 -10.27 -11.46
N ALA A 166 -10.02 -10.14 -12.78
CA ALA A 166 -9.94 -11.28 -13.71
C ALA A 166 -8.55 -11.93 -13.73
N ILE A 167 -7.49 -11.12 -13.72
CA ILE A 167 -6.10 -11.61 -13.65
C ILE A 167 -5.88 -12.39 -12.33
N ARG A 168 -6.37 -11.86 -11.20
CA ARG A 168 -6.28 -12.53 -9.90
C ARG A 168 -7.05 -13.85 -9.87
N ALA A 169 -8.27 -13.87 -10.42
CA ALA A 169 -9.08 -15.08 -10.52
C ALA A 169 -8.38 -16.17 -11.34
N ALA A 170 -7.87 -15.83 -12.52
CA ALA A 170 -7.14 -16.76 -13.38
C ALA A 170 -5.86 -17.30 -12.71
N ALA A 171 -5.14 -16.46 -11.97
CA ALA A 171 -3.97 -16.85 -11.19
C ALA A 171 -4.29 -17.47 -9.82
N ARG A 172 -5.58 -17.59 -9.46
CA ARG A 172 -6.07 -18.06 -8.15
C ARG A 172 -5.43 -17.33 -6.96
N THR A 173 -5.31 -16.01 -7.06
CA THR A 173 -4.71 -15.14 -6.04
C THR A 173 -5.75 -14.20 -5.42
N LEU A 174 -5.43 -13.65 -4.25
CA LEU A 174 -6.27 -12.66 -3.56
C LEU A 174 -5.72 -11.23 -3.74
N PRO A 175 -6.53 -10.18 -3.49
CA PRO A 175 -6.09 -8.78 -3.55
C PRO A 175 -4.87 -8.44 -2.69
N GLY A 176 -4.21 -7.31 -2.98
CA GLY A 176 -3.05 -6.86 -2.20
C GLY A 176 -1.73 -7.56 -2.51
N GLU A 177 -1.59 -8.06 -3.74
CA GLU A 177 -0.39 -8.74 -4.26
C GLU A 177 0.09 -9.88 -3.36
N VAL A 178 -0.85 -10.73 -2.94
CA VAL A 178 -0.54 -11.95 -2.21
C VAL A 178 0.34 -12.85 -3.07
N PRO A 179 1.56 -13.21 -2.65
CA PRO A 179 2.54 -13.91 -3.49
C PRO A 179 2.29 -15.43 -3.56
N PHE A 180 1.03 -15.83 -3.42
CA PHE A 180 0.58 -17.21 -3.36
C PHE A 180 -0.65 -17.43 -4.22
N SER A 181 -0.69 -18.57 -4.92
CA SER A 181 -1.90 -19.11 -5.52
C SER A 181 -2.56 -20.09 -4.56
N PHE A 182 -3.87 -19.98 -4.41
CA PHE A 182 -4.65 -20.77 -3.45
C PHE A 182 -5.50 -21.82 -4.16
N ALA A 183 -5.70 -22.93 -3.47
CA ALA A 183 -6.69 -23.93 -3.82
C ALA A 183 -7.82 -23.92 -2.78
N GLY A 184 -9.03 -24.31 -3.19
CA GLY A 184 -10.17 -24.50 -2.27
C GLY A 184 -11.12 -23.30 -2.15
N ALA A 185 -11.92 -23.31 -1.09
CA ALA A 185 -12.97 -22.33 -0.84
C ALA A 185 -12.40 -20.97 -0.42
N ILE A 186 -13.11 -19.90 -0.79
CA ILE A 186 -12.67 -18.52 -0.48
C ILE A 186 -12.39 -18.29 1.01
N GLY A 187 -13.13 -18.94 1.92
CA GLY A 187 -12.90 -18.79 3.36
C GLY A 187 -11.57 -19.34 3.85
N SER A 188 -11.11 -20.49 3.33
CA SER A 188 -9.76 -20.99 3.63
C SER A 188 -8.72 -20.02 3.08
N SER A 189 -8.82 -19.63 1.81
CA SER A 189 -7.87 -18.67 1.19
C SER A 189 -7.81 -17.34 1.94
N ALA A 190 -8.98 -16.81 2.36
CA ALA A 190 -9.07 -15.56 3.10
C ALA A 190 -8.43 -15.67 4.48
N TYR A 191 -8.68 -16.75 5.23
CA TYR A 191 -8.07 -16.96 6.53
C TYR A 191 -6.55 -17.17 6.41
N GLN A 192 -6.08 -17.94 5.43
CA GLN A 192 -4.66 -18.13 5.13
C GLN A 192 -3.96 -16.80 4.80
N ALA A 193 -4.62 -15.89 4.08
CA ALA A 193 -4.03 -14.59 3.72
C ALA A 193 -4.11 -13.52 4.82
N TYR A 194 -5.21 -13.48 5.58
CA TYR A 194 -5.60 -12.32 6.37
C TYR A 194 -5.89 -12.60 7.86
N GLY A 195 -5.98 -13.87 8.27
CA GLY A 195 -6.21 -14.25 9.67
C GLY A 195 -4.91 -14.29 10.49
N ALA A 196 -4.97 -13.99 11.78
CA ALA A 196 -3.82 -14.10 12.69
C ALA A 196 -4.14 -15.12 13.82
N PRO A 197 -3.80 -16.42 13.65
CA PRO A 197 -4.30 -17.48 14.55
C PRO A 197 -3.97 -17.28 16.04
N TRP A 198 -2.83 -16.65 16.35
CA TRP A 198 -2.39 -16.42 17.74
C TRP A 198 -3.12 -15.28 18.44
N THR A 199 -3.85 -14.42 17.73
CA THR A 199 -4.54 -13.28 18.34
C THR A 199 -5.87 -13.67 18.97
N ASN A 200 -6.32 -14.92 18.78
CA ASN A 200 -7.62 -15.44 19.25
C ASN A 200 -8.78 -14.47 18.93
N ASP A 201 -8.74 -13.86 17.75
CA ASP A 201 -9.69 -12.85 17.34
C ASP A 201 -10.95 -13.50 16.76
N PRO A 202 -12.13 -13.39 17.41
CA PRO A 202 -13.36 -13.97 16.89
C PRO A 202 -13.74 -13.40 15.52
N ALA A 203 -13.37 -12.14 15.22
CA ALA A 203 -13.64 -11.56 13.90
C ALA A 203 -12.79 -12.22 12.81
N GLY A 204 -11.48 -12.35 13.03
CA GLY A 204 -10.56 -13.07 12.16
C GLY A 204 -10.95 -14.53 11.94
N GLU A 205 -11.42 -15.24 12.97
CA GLU A 205 -11.88 -16.63 12.84
C GLU A 205 -13.08 -16.79 11.91
N ARG A 206 -13.97 -15.78 11.82
CA ARG A 206 -15.11 -15.79 10.87
C ARG A 206 -14.67 -15.80 9.41
N LEU A 207 -13.44 -15.40 9.08
CA LEU A 207 -12.93 -15.48 7.71
C LEU A 207 -12.98 -16.91 7.14
N LYS A 208 -12.85 -17.94 7.99
CA LYS A 208 -12.95 -19.35 7.56
C LYS A 208 -14.28 -19.67 6.88
N GLY A 209 -15.35 -18.98 7.28
CA GLY A 209 -16.70 -19.14 6.75
C GLY A 209 -17.17 -18.01 5.85
N ILE A 210 -16.30 -17.05 5.49
CA ILE A 210 -16.71 -15.90 4.68
C ILE A 210 -17.18 -16.34 3.29
N THR A 211 -18.27 -15.76 2.82
CA THR A 211 -18.74 -15.95 1.45
C THR A 211 -17.93 -15.11 0.45
N ARG A 212 -18.06 -15.42 -0.84
CA ARG A 212 -17.43 -14.63 -1.92
C ARG A 212 -17.94 -13.17 -1.90
N GLU A 213 -19.25 -13.01 -1.72
CA GLU A 213 -19.91 -11.70 -1.70
C GLU A 213 -19.43 -10.85 -0.53
N GLU A 214 -19.40 -11.41 0.69
CA GLU A 214 -18.89 -10.70 1.86
C GLU A 214 -17.41 -10.32 1.68
N PHE A 215 -16.59 -11.24 1.19
CA PHE A 215 -15.18 -10.95 0.91
C PHE A 215 -15.03 -9.76 -0.05
N ASP A 216 -15.76 -9.77 -1.16
CA ASP A 216 -15.70 -8.70 -2.16
C ASP A 216 -16.22 -7.37 -1.59
N ALA A 217 -17.23 -7.41 -0.72
CA ALA A 217 -17.72 -6.24 -0.01
C ALA A 217 -16.65 -5.62 0.92
N TYR A 218 -15.91 -6.46 1.67
CA TYR A 218 -14.81 -5.99 2.52
C TYR A 218 -13.64 -5.43 1.70
N VAL A 219 -13.28 -6.08 0.59
CA VAL A 219 -12.24 -5.57 -0.31
C VAL A 219 -12.64 -4.22 -0.90
N ALA A 220 -13.89 -4.09 -1.36
CA ALA A 220 -14.42 -2.84 -1.88
C ALA A 220 -14.45 -1.74 -0.80
N ALA A 221 -14.80 -2.07 0.44
CA ALA A 221 -14.74 -1.16 1.57
C ALA A 221 -13.31 -0.66 1.85
N GLY A 222 -12.32 -1.56 1.87
CA GLY A 222 -10.92 -1.18 2.03
C GLY A 222 -10.43 -0.23 0.95
N ILE A 223 -10.77 -0.51 -0.32
CA ILE A 223 -10.44 0.33 -1.48
C ILE A 223 -11.08 1.72 -1.35
N ARG A 224 -12.34 1.81 -0.90
CA ARG A 224 -13.00 3.09 -0.60
C ARG A 224 -12.29 3.87 0.49
N GLY A 225 -11.67 3.21 1.47
CA GLY A 225 -10.85 3.84 2.50
C GLY A 225 -9.41 4.17 2.08
N GLY A 226 -9.06 4.11 0.80
CA GLY A 226 -7.69 4.37 0.36
C GLY A 226 -6.71 3.23 0.64
N GLY A 227 -7.21 2.03 0.94
CA GLY A 227 -6.42 0.87 1.38
C GLY A 227 -6.62 -0.38 0.54
N VAL A 228 -5.67 -1.31 0.66
CA VAL A 228 -5.81 -2.69 0.16
C VAL A 228 -5.31 -3.65 1.22
N ALA A 229 -6.00 -4.77 1.42
CA ALA A 229 -5.54 -5.79 2.34
C ALA A 229 -4.33 -6.51 1.76
N ARG A 230 -3.13 -6.11 2.18
CA ARG A 230 -1.87 -6.79 1.81
C ARG A 230 -1.79 -8.14 2.53
N TRP A 231 -0.96 -9.05 2.00
CA TRP A 231 -0.46 -10.18 2.77
C TRP A 231 0.07 -9.70 4.14
N ASN A 232 -0.20 -10.49 5.18
CA ASN A 232 0.06 -10.17 6.60
C ASN A 232 -0.75 -9.00 7.20
N GLY A 233 -1.56 -8.29 6.40
CA GLY A 233 -2.62 -7.40 6.87
C GLY A 233 -3.95 -8.14 7.05
N SER A 234 -5.08 -7.42 7.01
CA SER A 234 -6.40 -8.02 7.05
C SER A 234 -7.44 -7.21 6.25
N ILE A 235 -8.44 -7.90 5.68
CA ILE A 235 -9.61 -7.24 5.08
C ILE A 235 -10.58 -6.69 6.14
N LEU A 236 -10.49 -7.16 7.38
CA LEU A 236 -11.30 -6.70 8.52
C LEU A 236 -10.68 -5.48 9.22
N TYR A 237 -9.35 -5.36 9.12
CA TYR A 237 -8.54 -4.31 9.73
C TYR A 237 -7.69 -3.66 8.63
N PRO A 238 -8.31 -2.80 7.79
CA PRO A 238 -7.65 -2.29 6.61
C PRO A 238 -6.47 -1.41 6.99
N THR A 239 -5.53 -1.32 6.05
CA THR A 239 -4.44 -0.36 6.11
C THR A 239 -4.52 0.51 4.88
N LYS A 240 -4.53 1.82 5.09
CA LYS A 240 -4.29 2.77 4.01
C LYS A 240 -2.93 2.50 3.38
N ILE A 241 -2.82 2.70 2.08
CA ILE A 241 -1.54 2.59 1.38
C ILE A 241 -0.63 3.77 1.77
N PRO A 242 0.58 3.50 2.29
CA PRO A 242 1.51 4.55 2.66
C PRO A 242 2.06 5.25 1.41
N ASP A 243 2.18 6.57 1.49
CA ASP A 243 2.93 7.37 0.52
C ASP A 243 4.43 6.96 0.56
N LEU A 244 5.14 6.94 -0.56
CA LEU A 244 6.59 6.58 -0.62
C LEU A 244 7.51 7.81 -0.77
N ILE A 245 6.96 9.00 -0.99
CA ILE A 245 7.74 10.24 -1.08
C ILE A 245 8.34 10.55 0.30
N GLY A 246 9.62 10.93 0.30
CA GLY A 246 10.39 11.17 1.53
C GLY A 246 10.68 9.89 2.34
N PHE A 247 10.60 8.69 1.74
CA PHE A 247 10.85 7.43 2.46
C PHE A 247 12.22 7.38 3.14
N LYS A 248 13.25 7.97 2.51
CA LYS A 248 14.63 8.04 3.01
C LYS A 248 14.71 8.60 4.45
N GLU A 249 13.78 9.48 4.80
CA GLU A 249 13.76 10.22 6.07
C GLU A 249 12.93 9.53 7.16
N ARG A 250 12.34 8.37 6.85
CA ARG A 250 11.47 7.61 7.76
C ARG A 250 12.27 6.58 8.54
N ARG A 251 11.99 6.43 9.82
CA ARG A 251 12.66 5.44 10.69
C ARG A 251 12.01 4.06 10.68
N TYR A 252 10.71 4.04 10.38
CA TYR A 252 9.88 2.84 10.41
C TYR A 252 9.10 2.69 9.12
N ILE A 253 9.00 1.44 8.68
CA ILE A 253 8.26 1.01 7.49
C ILE A 253 6.87 0.57 7.93
N ASP A 254 5.86 0.83 7.09
CA ASP A 254 4.43 0.57 7.31
C ASP A 254 3.81 1.34 8.51
N HIS A 255 2.50 1.20 8.71
CA HIS A 255 1.77 1.95 9.74
C HIS A 255 2.02 1.43 11.15
N THR A 256 2.30 0.13 11.30
CA THR A 256 2.53 -0.55 12.56
C THR A 256 4.00 -0.68 12.89
N ALA A 257 4.89 -0.08 12.10
CA ALA A 257 6.33 -0.10 12.32
C ALA A 257 6.91 -1.52 12.38
N THR A 258 6.35 -2.46 11.60
CA THR A 258 6.80 -3.86 11.62
C THR A 258 8.28 -3.99 11.36
N HIS A 259 8.84 -3.12 10.50
CA HIS A 259 10.25 -3.10 10.14
C HIS A 259 10.87 -1.72 10.36
N ARG A 260 12.14 -1.72 10.77
CA ARG A 260 12.98 -0.52 10.83
C ARG A 260 13.55 -0.18 9.46
N HIS A 261 13.79 1.10 9.24
CA HIS A 261 14.48 1.62 8.07
C HIS A 261 15.73 2.37 8.52
N ARG A 262 16.90 1.75 8.34
CA ARG A 262 18.21 2.31 8.74
C ARG A 262 19.05 2.73 7.55
N ASN A 263 18.87 2.07 6.41
CA ASN A 263 19.62 2.30 5.17
C ASN A 263 18.90 1.69 3.98
N ILE A 264 19.47 1.91 2.78
CA ILE A 264 18.92 1.43 1.51
C ILE A 264 18.75 -0.09 1.46
N GLY A 265 19.63 -0.84 2.13
CA GLY A 265 19.53 -2.30 2.21
C GLY A 265 18.26 -2.76 2.94
N ASP A 266 17.77 -2.02 3.93
CA ASP A 266 16.49 -2.32 4.59
C ASP A 266 15.30 -2.07 3.65
N LEU A 267 15.37 -1.04 2.79
CA LEU A 267 14.35 -0.83 1.76
C LEU A 267 14.39 -1.92 0.68
N MET A 268 15.58 -2.33 0.22
CA MET A 268 15.74 -3.45 -0.71
C MET A 268 15.12 -4.74 -0.15
N ARG A 269 15.43 -5.07 1.11
CA ARG A 269 14.85 -6.23 1.81
C ARG A 269 13.34 -6.11 1.93
N TYR A 270 12.82 -4.95 2.29
CA TYR A 270 11.38 -4.74 2.41
C TYR A 270 10.67 -4.88 1.05
N ALA A 271 11.23 -4.31 -0.02
CA ALA A 271 10.69 -4.42 -1.38
C ALA A 271 10.60 -5.88 -1.86
N ALA A 272 11.63 -6.68 -1.57
CA ALA A 272 11.61 -8.12 -1.83
C ALA A 272 10.55 -8.84 -0.98
N LEU A 273 10.49 -8.52 0.32
CA LEU A 273 9.54 -9.11 1.26
C LEU A 273 8.10 -8.87 0.83
N VAL A 274 7.70 -7.63 0.53
CA VAL A 274 6.30 -7.30 0.20
C VAL A 274 5.85 -7.86 -1.15
N SER A 275 6.75 -8.36 -1.99
CA SER A 275 6.44 -8.74 -3.37
C SER A 275 6.46 -10.25 -3.62
N PHE A 276 7.37 -10.99 -2.98
CA PHE A 276 7.52 -12.44 -3.22
C PHE A 276 8.16 -13.20 -2.06
N ALA A 277 8.97 -12.55 -1.23
CA ALA A 277 9.67 -13.17 -0.09
C ALA A 277 8.91 -13.06 1.24
N GLU A 278 7.57 -12.93 1.19
CA GLU A 278 6.73 -12.79 2.39
C GLU A 278 6.87 -13.97 3.36
N THR A 279 6.70 -13.70 4.65
CA THR A 279 6.73 -14.74 5.68
C THR A 279 5.43 -15.55 5.73
N VAL A 280 5.57 -16.83 6.10
CA VAL A 280 4.48 -17.80 6.24
C VAL A 280 4.54 -18.56 7.57
N GLU A 281 5.53 -18.25 8.40
CA GLU A 281 5.76 -18.87 9.70
C GLU A 281 5.86 -17.78 10.77
N PHE A 282 5.16 -17.98 11.88
CA PHE A 282 5.00 -17.01 12.95
C PHE A 282 5.05 -17.73 14.28
N GLY A 283 6.24 -17.76 14.91
CA GLY A 283 6.49 -18.64 16.04
C GLY A 283 6.23 -20.10 15.64
N THR A 284 5.31 -20.77 16.33
CA THR A 284 4.89 -22.16 16.03
C THR A 284 3.78 -22.26 14.99
N HIS A 285 3.27 -21.13 14.47
CA HIS A 285 2.15 -21.12 13.53
C HIS A 285 2.65 -21.09 12.09
N ARG A 286 2.15 -22.02 11.28
CA ARG A 286 2.27 -21.98 9.81
C ARG A 286 0.91 -21.66 9.21
N VAL A 287 0.87 -20.66 8.34
CA VAL A 287 -0.41 -20.06 7.87
C VAL A 287 -0.84 -20.54 6.48
N LEU A 288 -0.05 -21.41 5.84
CA LEU A 288 -0.36 -22.00 4.55
C LEU A 288 -0.83 -23.45 4.69
N GLU A 289 -1.92 -23.77 4.00
CA GLU A 289 -2.46 -25.12 3.85
C GLU A 289 -1.88 -25.82 2.60
N HIS A 290 -2.17 -27.11 2.45
CA HIS A 290 -1.74 -27.91 1.29
C HIS A 290 -2.37 -27.37 -0.01
N GLY A 291 -1.64 -27.49 -1.12
CA GLY A 291 -2.10 -27.00 -2.44
C GLY A 291 -1.92 -25.50 -2.66
N THR A 292 -1.30 -24.78 -1.71
CA THR A 292 -0.91 -23.38 -1.89
C THR A 292 0.50 -23.28 -2.49
N GLU A 293 0.67 -22.51 -3.55
CA GLU A 293 1.95 -22.36 -4.24
C GLU A 293 2.46 -20.92 -4.17
N ARG A 294 3.72 -20.74 -3.76
CA ARG A 294 4.40 -19.44 -3.81
C ARG A 294 4.91 -19.17 -5.22
N PHE A 295 4.90 -17.91 -5.64
CA PHE A 295 5.69 -17.47 -6.79
C PHE A 295 7.18 -17.75 -6.58
N ARG A 296 7.82 -18.40 -7.55
CA ARG A 296 9.20 -18.92 -7.45
C ARG A 296 10.20 -18.07 -8.21
N THR A 297 10.09 -16.75 -8.10
CA THR A 297 11.03 -15.81 -8.73
C THR A 297 11.42 -14.70 -7.76
N ARG A 298 12.54 -14.05 -8.04
CA ARG A 298 12.99 -12.84 -7.34
C ARG A 298 13.51 -11.79 -8.32
N LEU A 299 13.56 -10.55 -7.88
CA LEU A 299 14.41 -9.54 -8.53
C LEU A 299 15.89 -9.81 -8.23
N SER A 300 16.78 -9.35 -9.10
CA SER A 300 18.22 -9.29 -8.80
C SER A 300 18.50 -8.20 -7.75
N ASP A 301 19.65 -8.29 -7.09
CA ASP A 301 20.07 -7.28 -6.10
C ASP A 301 20.25 -5.91 -6.76
N GLU A 302 20.70 -5.86 -8.02
CA GLU A 302 20.82 -4.64 -8.83
C GLU A 302 19.45 -4.01 -9.10
N ALA A 303 18.43 -4.82 -9.40
CA ALA A 303 17.07 -4.31 -9.62
C ALA A 303 16.46 -3.76 -8.32
N LEU A 304 16.68 -4.43 -7.20
CA LEU A 304 16.23 -3.95 -5.88
C LEU A 304 16.97 -2.67 -5.47
N TYR A 305 18.27 -2.58 -5.73
CA TYR A 305 19.06 -1.38 -5.47
C TYR A 305 18.60 -0.20 -6.34
N ALA A 306 18.42 -0.42 -7.64
CA ALA A 306 17.87 0.58 -8.56
C ALA A 306 16.50 1.07 -8.08
N LEU A 307 15.58 0.16 -7.77
CA LEU A 307 14.24 0.47 -7.25
C LEU A 307 14.31 1.31 -5.96
N ALA A 308 15.20 0.94 -5.03
CA ALA A 308 15.37 1.66 -3.78
C ALA A 308 15.93 3.07 -3.99
N LEU A 309 16.87 3.26 -4.91
CA LEU A 309 17.38 4.57 -5.31
C LEU A 309 16.27 5.43 -5.92
N TYR A 310 15.45 4.86 -6.80
CA TYR A 310 14.30 5.56 -7.36
C TYR A 310 13.32 6.00 -6.27
N ILE A 311 12.94 5.11 -5.34
CA ILE A 311 12.07 5.44 -4.21
C ILE A 311 12.65 6.57 -3.34
N TYR A 312 13.96 6.57 -3.10
CA TYR A 312 14.64 7.64 -2.37
C TYR A 312 14.65 8.98 -3.14
N SER A 313 14.54 8.94 -4.46
CA SER A 313 14.57 10.12 -5.32
C SER A 313 13.19 10.78 -5.50
N LEU A 314 12.11 10.08 -5.18
CA LEU A 314 10.72 10.53 -5.36
C LEU A 314 10.47 11.90 -4.70
N GLN A 315 9.83 12.80 -5.47
CA GLN A 315 9.50 14.15 -5.05
C GLN A 315 7.97 14.36 -4.98
N PRO A 316 7.49 15.21 -4.07
CA PRO A 316 6.09 15.61 -4.06
C PRO A 316 5.77 16.47 -5.29
N PRO A 317 4.49 16.53 -5.70
CA PRO A 317 4.07 17.46 -6.74
C PRO A 317 4.15 18.90 -6.22
N PRO A 318 4.20 19.92 -7.11
CA PRO A 318 4.08 21.31 -6.71
C PRO A 318 2.83 21.52 -5.85
N ASN A 319 2.98 22.15 -4.69
CA ASN A 319 1.85 22.42 -3.80
C ASN A 319 1.05 23.62 -4.33
N PRO A 320 -0.24 23.47 -4.66
CA PRO A 320 -1.07 24.58 -5.12
C PRO A 320 -1.53 25.52 -4.00
N HIS A 321 -1.31 25.15 -2.73
CA HIS A 321 -1.75 25.91 -1.56
C HIS A 321 -0.64 26.85 -1.05
N PRO A 322 -0.82 28.18 -1.17
CA PRO A 322 0.18 29.14 -0.72
C PRO A 322 0.19 29.28 0.81
N PHE A 323 1.34 29.67 1.35
CA PHE A 323 1.46 30.08 2.75
C PHE A 323 1.07 31.57 2.91
N ASP A 324 -0.23 31.82 3.01
CA ASP A 324 -0.81 33.16 3.18
C ASP A 324 -1.03 33.52 4.67
N GLU A 325 -1.73 34.63 4.94
CA GLU A 325 -2.05 35.06 6.31
C GLU A 325 -2.90 34.03 7.08
N ARG A 326 -3.80 33.32 6.39
CA ARG A 326 -4.64 32.29 6.99
C ARG A 326 -3.82 31.06 7.37
N ALA A 327 -2.93 30.61 6.49
CA ALA A 327 -1.99 29.54 6.80
C ALA A 327 -1.03 29.91 7.93
N ARG A 328 -0.64 31.19 8.05
CA ARG A 328 0.16 31.68 9.17
C ARG A 328 -0.60 31.61 10.51
N ALA A 329 -1.88 31.99 10.52
CA ALA A 329 -2.73 31.80 11.70
C ALA A 329 -2.86 30.31 12.06
N GLY A 330 -3.09 29.46 11.06
CA GLY A 330 -3.11 28.01 11.23
C GLY A 330 -1.83 27.40 11.79
N GLN A 331 -0.67 27.92 11.39
CA GLN A 331 0.61 27.50 11.96
C GLN A 331 0.71 27.85 13.45
N ALA A 332 0.23 29.03 13.85
CA ALA A 332 0.21 29.41 15.27
C ALA A 332 -0.70 28.48 16.09
N LEU A 333 -1.86 28.08 15.51
CA LEU A 333 -2.75 27.09 16.11
C LEU A 333 -2.09 25.71 16.22
N PHE A 334 -1.38 25.26 15.18
CA PHE A 334 -0.66 23.99 15.19
C PHE A 334 0.34 23.88 16.36
N GLU A 335 1.03 24.99 16.68
CA GLU A 335 1.91 25.06 17.84
C GLU A 335 1.14 25.14 19.17
N ARG A 336 0.06 25.93 19.21
CA ARG A 336 -0.81 26.09 20.40
C ARG A 336 -1.43 24.76 20.83
N GLU A 337 -1.98 24.01 19.89
CA GLU A 337 -2.57 22.68 20.08
C GLU A 337 -1.51 21.58 20.25
N ARG A 338 -0.23 21.96 20.30
CA ARG A 338 0.92 21.06 20.55
C ARG A 338 1.06 19.95 19.50
N CYS A 339 0.53 20.15 18.29
CA CYS A 339 0.65 19.19 17.20
C CYS A 339 2.12 18.89 16.89
N SER A 340 3.00 19.89 17.02
CA SER A 340 4.45 19.79 16.80
C SER A 340 5.18 18.83 17.76
N ARG A 341 4.58 18.42 18.88
CA ARG A 341 5.15 17.39 19.77
C ARG A 341 5.23 16.01 19.10
N CYS A 342 4.28 15.71 18.23
CA CYS A 342 4.24 14.49 17.43
C CYS A 342 4.68 14.78 16.00
N HIS A 343 4.13 15.83 15.39
CA HIS A 343 4.36 16.23 14.02
C HIS A 343 5.43 17.32 13.91
N THR A 344 6.64 17.02 14.37
CA THR A 344 7.74 17.99 14.49
C THR A 344 8.31 18.39 13.12
N PRO A 345 8.43 19.71 12.80
CA PRO A 345 9.16 20.19 11.62
C PRO A 345 10.65 19.77 11.64
N LEU A 346 11.35 19.68 10.50
CA LEU A 346 10.88 19.96 9.13
C LEU A 346 10.14 18.78 8.48
N LEU A 347 10.20 17.59 9.06
CA LEU A 347 9.55 16.40 8.50
C LEU A 347 8.06 16.29 8.84
N TYR A 348 7.58 17.13 9.76
CA TYR A 348 6.24 17.04 10.36
C TYR A 348 5.91 15.65 10.90
N THR A 349 6.94 15.02 11.47
CA THR A 349 6.91 13.78 12.25
C THR A 349 8.17 13.75 13.09
N ASN A 350 8.04 13.26 14.32
CA ASN A 350 9.16 12.95 15.19
C ASN A 350 9.75 11.54 14.94
N ASN A 351 9.23 10.79 13.95
CA ASN A 351 9.62 9.41 13.63
C ASN A 351 9.46 8.43 14.81
N ARG A 352 8.63 8.77 15.80
CA ARG A 352 8.34 7.94 16.98
C ARG A 352 7.11 7.07 16.78
N LEU A 353 6.95 6.13 17.70
CA LEU A 353 5.81 5.24 17.79
C LEU A 353 4.92 5.62 18.97
N THR A 354 3.61 5.47 18.82
CA THR A 354 2.61 5.54 19.88
C THR A 354 2.03 4.16 20.15
N LEU A 355 1.47 3.94 21.32
CA LEU A 355 0.80 2.69 21.67
C LEU A 355 -0.54 2.59 20.93
N ALA A 356 -0.89 1.40 20.48
CA ALA A 356 -2.27 1.08 20.13
C ALA A 356 -3.12 1.03 21.40
N GLU A 357 -4.40 1.36 21.29
CA GLU A 357 -5.33 1.23 22.41
C GLU A 357 -5.45 -0.22 22.89
N GLY A 358 -5.45 -0.43 24.21
CA GLY A 358 -5.48 -1.76 24.81
C GLY A 358 -4.16 -2.55 24.75
N PHE A 359 -3.10 -2.02 24.12
CA PHE A 359 -1.80 -2.68 24.12
C PHE A 359 -1.09 -2.51 25.47
N THR A 360 -0.60 -3.62 26.03
CA THR A 360 0.28 -3.60 27.21
C THR A 360 1.74 -3.73 26.73
N PRO A 361 2.52 -2.63 26.69
CA PRO A 361 3.90 -2.69 26.25
C PRO A 361 4.80 -3.42 27.27
N PRO A 362 6.00 -3.87 26.87
CA PRO A 362 7.01 -4.35 27.80
C PRO A 362 7.41 -3.28 28.83
N GLU A 363 7.93 -3.71 29.97
CA GLU A 363 8.35 -2.82 31.06
C GLU A 363 9.38 -1.80 30.58
N VAL A 364 10.37 -2.25 29.79
CA VAL A 364 11.34 -1.38 29.14
C VAL A 364 10.93 -1.15 27.70
N LEU A 365 10.59 0.09 27.38
CA LEU A 365 10.26 0.49 26.02
C LEU A 365 11.50 0.89 25.21
N PRO A 366 11.50 0.64 23.89
CA PRO A 366 12.47 1.26 23.00
C PRO A 366 12.44 2.80 23.12
N PRO A 367 13.60 3.49 23.02
CA PRO A 367 13.69 4.94 23.23
C PRO A 367 12.79 5.80 22.33
N ASP A 368 12.42 5.27 21.16
CA ASP A 368 11.58 5.92 20.15
C ASP A 368 10.09 5.62 20.29
N VAL A 369 9.67 4.90 21.34
CA VAL A 369 8.26 4.73 21.69
C VAL A 369 7.84 5.79 22.70
N ALA A 370 6.71 6.43 22.46
CA ALA A 370 6.03 7.29 23.42
C ALA A 370 4.98 6.46 24.18
N ARG A 371 4.96 6.55 25.52
CA ARG A 371 3.93 5.93 26.38
C ARG A 371 2.60 6.69 26.31
N VAL A 372 2.06 6.81 25.11
CA VAL A 372 0.79 7.46 24.85
C VAL A 372 0.07 6.67 23.76
N SER A 373 -1.22 6.45 23.95
CA SER A 373 -2.14 6.06 22.88
C SER A 373 -2.92 7.30 22.47
N VAL A 374 -3.24 7.41 21.18
CA VAL A 374 -4.16 8.43 20.68
C VAL A 374 -5.57 7.88 20.49
N GLY A 375 -5.87 6.64 20.89
CA GLY A 375 -7.25 6.09 20.87
C GLY A 375 -7.80 5.76 19.49
N THR A 376 -6.95 5.66 18.46
CA THR A 376 -7.37 5.17 17.14
C THR A 376 -7.57 3.66 17.16
N ASP A 377 -8.36 3.13 16.23
CA ASP A 377 -8.64 1.69 16.10
C ASP A 377 -7.38 0.82 16.31
N PRO A 378 -7.39 -0.16 17.21
CA PRO A 378 -6.21 -0.98 17.50
C PRO A 378 -6.12 -2.23 16.62
N GLY A 379 -7.10 -2.49 15.76
CA GLY A 379 -7.24 -3.73 15.00
C GLY A 379 -6.03 -4.03 14.12
N LEU A 380 -5.54 -3.04 13.36
CA LEU A 380 -4.36 -3.22 12.52
C LEU A 380 -3.12 -3.58 13.36
N ALA A 381 -2.91 -2.89 14.49
CA ALA A 381 -1.76 -3.08 15.36
C ALA A 381 -1.82 -4.31 16.28
N LEU A 382 -3.00 -4.88 16.54
CA LEU A 382 -3.17 -5.99 17.50
C LEU A 382 -3.72 -7.29 16.90
N ARG A 383 -4.43 -7.23 15.77
CA ARG A 383 -5.19 -8.36 15.21
C ARG A 383 -4.67 -8.83 13.85
N THR A 384 -3.52 -8.32 13.39
CA THR A 384 -2.91 -8.69 12.10
C THR A 384 -1.50 -9.26 12.29
N ARG A 385 -0.94 -9.84 11.22
CA ARG A 385 0.41 -10.41 11.24
C ARG A 385 1.53 -9.37 11.10
N LYS A 386 1.16 -8.09 10.93
CA LYS A 386 2.04 -6.92 11.01
C LYS A 386 1.84 -6.14 12.32
N GLY A 387 0.94 -6.59 13.19
CA GLY A 387 0.59 -5.89 14.41
C GLY A 387 1.69 -5.97 15.47
N THR A 388 2.37 -4.85 15.72
CA THR A 388 3.43 -4.72 16.74
C THR A 388 2.91 -4.15 18.08
N GLY A 389 1.64 -3.75 18.14
CA GLY A 389 1.08 -2.98 19.25
C GLY A 389 1.38 -1.48 19.19
N TYR A 390 2.04 -1.03 18.12
CA TYR A 390 2.40 0.37 17.91
C TYR A 390 1.82 0.93 16.62
N TYR A 391 1.67 2.26 16.58
CA TYR A 391 1.46 3.03 15.36
C TYR A 391 2.58 4.06 15.20
N LYS A 392 3.09 4.23 13.98
CA LYS A 392 4.04 5.33 13.70
C LYS A 392 3.31 6.66 13.64
N VAL A 393 3.94 7.72 14.13
CA VAL A 393 3.50 9.09 13.86
C VAL A 393 3.81 9.42 12.39
N PRO A 394 2.79 9.58 11.50
CA PRO A 394 3.06 9.83 10.09
C PRO A 394 3.59 11.24 9.86
N SER A 395 4.43 11.42 8.84
CA SER A 395 4.74 12.76 8.31
C SER A 395 3.48 13.40 7.75
N LEU A 396 3.29 14.70 8.03
CA LEU A 396 2.24 15.53 7.42
C LEU A 396 2.67 16.20 6.11
N LYS A 397 3.90 16.00 5.62
CA LYS A 397 4.28 16.50 4.29
C LYS A 397 3.38 15.90 3.22
N GLY A 398 2.91 16.74 2.30
CA GLY A 398 2.00 16.36 1.23
C GLY A 398 0.62 15.90 1.70
N VAL A 399 0.21 16.24 2.93
CA VAL A 399 -1.07 15.79 3.50
C VAL A 399 -2.27 16.18 2.63
N TRP A 400 -2.14 17.28 1.86
CA TRP A 400 -3.19 17.78 0.96
C TRP A 400 -3.55 16.84 -0.20
N TYR A 401 -2.61 16.04 -0.73
CA TYR A 401 -2.89 15.08 -1.81
C TYR A 401 -3.01 13.63 -1.30
N ARG A 402 -2.83 13.42 0.01
CA ARG A 402 -2.81 12.10 0.65
C ARG A 402 -4.12 11.83 1.37
N GLY A 403 -5.26 12.04 0.72
CA GLY A 403 -6.61 11.82 1.29
C GLY A 403 -6.81 10.44 1.93
N HIS A 404 -7.91 10.28 2.69
CA HIS A 404 -8.13 9.20 3.66
C HIS A 404 -7.14 9.28 4.83
N TYR A 405 -7.54 9.72 6.02
CA TYR A 405 -6.65 9.92 7.17
C TYR A 405 -6.78 8.78 8.17
N LEU A 406 -5.88 8.79 9.16
CA LEU A 406 -5.59 7.66 10.05
C LEU A 406 -4.95 6.47 9.31
N HIS A 407 -4.68 5.39 10.05
CA HIS A 407 -4.00 4.22 9.52
C HIS A 407 -4.94 3.31 8.71
N ASP A 408 -6.23 3.32 9.05
CA ASP A 408 -7.29 2.53 8.43
C ASP A 408 -8.00 3.27 7.28
N GLY A 409 -7.76 4.57 7.16
CA GLY A 409 -8.37 5.41 6.12
C GLY A 409 -9.85 5.70 6.38
N ALA A 410 -10.31 5.66 7.63
CA ALA A 410 -11.70 5.90 8.00
C ALA A 410 -12.18 7.34 7.70
N VAL A 411 -11.27 8.32 7.80
CA VAL A 411 -11.59 9.75 7.67
C VAL A 411 -11.31 10.21 6.24
N GLY A 412 -12.30 10.57 5.44
CA GLY A 412 -12.14 10.94 4.03
C GLY A 412 -11.44 12.29 3.79
N SER A 413 -11.59 13.28 4.66
CA SER A 413 -11.12 14.67 4.46
C SER A 413 -10.45 15.28 5.70
N LEU A 414 -9.69 16.39 5.52
CA LEU A 414 -9.16 17.14 6.66
C LEU A 414 -10.29 17.81 7.44
N GLU A 415 -11.34 18.23 6.74
CA GLU A 415 -12.55 18.76 7.34
C GLU A 415 -13.18 17.75 8.31
N GLU A 416 -13.33 16.49 7.88
CA GLU A 416 -13.84 15.41 8.73
C GLU A 416 -12.88 15.10 9.89
N MET A 417 -11.56 15.10 9.64
CA MET A 417 -10.55 14.82 10.66
C MET A 417 -10.71 15.71 11.90
N PHE A 418 -11.04 16.98 11.69
CA PHE A 418 -11.23 17.95 12.75
C PHE A 418 -12.69 18.19 13.12
N ASP A 419 -13.65 17.44 12.56
CA ASP A 419 -15.06 17.55 12.92
C ASP A 419 -15.40 16.70 14.16
N PRO A 420 -15.79 17.28 15.32
CA PRO A 420 -16.18 16.51 16.50
C PRO A 420 -17.37 15.60 16.25
N ALA A 421 -18.20 15.88 15.23
CA ALA A 421 -19.30 15.00 14.83
C ALA A 421 -18.82 13.58 14.49
N ARG A 422 -17.56 13.39 14.07
CA ARG A 422 -17.00 12.07 13.75
C ARG A 422 -16.94 11.12 14.94
N LEU A 423 -17.04 11.63 16.17
CA LEU A 423 -17.05 10.82 17.39
C LEU A 423 -18.44 10.26 17.72
N SER A 424 -19.48 10.64 16.98
CA SER A 424 -20.84 10.14 17.16
C SER A 424 -21.03 8.78 16.48
N ASP A 425 -21.80 7.88 17.09
CA ASP A 425 -22.21 6.61 16.47
C ASP A 425 -23.09 6.81 15.23
N ASP A 426 -23.72 7.97 15.09
CA ASP A 426 -24.55 8.34 13.93
C ASP A 426 -23.75 8.95 12.76
N HIS A 427 -22.43 9.14 12.93
CA HIS A 427 -21.56 9.69 11.89
C HIS A 427 -21.47 8.73 10.70
N GLU A 428 -21.49 9.25 9.47
CA GLU A 428 -21.25 8.50 8.23
C GLU A 428 -19.81 8.75 7.78
N PRO A 429 -18.87 7.80 7.97
CA PRO A 429 -17.47 8.00 7.59
C PRO A 429 -17.29 8.34 6.11
N GLY A 430 -16.45 9.34 5.83
CA GLY A 430 -16.10 9.71 4.46
C GLY A 430 -15.15 8.71 3.78
N GLY A 431 -14.51 7.82 4.55
CA GLY A 431 -13.57 6.80 4.07
C GLY A 431 -14.01 5.37 4.36
N TYR A 432 -13.15 4.60 5.04
CA TYR A 432 -13.45 3.21 5.38
C TYR A 432 -14.60 3.06 6.38
N SER A 433 -15.57 2.24 5.97
CA SER A 433 -16.61 1.66 6.83
C SER A 433 -16.77 0.17 6.54
N PRO A 434 -16.86 -0.70 7.57
CA PRO A 434 -17.17 -2.11 7.37
C PRO A 434 -18.48 -2.31 6.58
N PRO A 435 -18.59 -3.37 5.75
CA PRO A 435 -19.83 -3.70 5.07
C PRO A 435 -21.01 -3.83 6.05
N GLY A 436 -22.16 -3.25 5.70
CA GLY A 436 -23.35 -3.26 6.54
C GLY A 436 -23.33 -2.29 7.73
N VAL A 437 -22.27 -1.49 7.90
CA VAL A 437 -22.13 -0.50 8.98
C VAL A 437 -21.93 0.90 8.37
N PRO A 438 -22.98 1.52 7.81
CA PRO A 438 -22.87 2.81 7.14
C PRO A 438 -22.60 3.96 8.12
N LYS A 439 -22.98 3.80 9.39
CA LYS A 439 -22.81 4.78 10.46
C LYS A 439 -21.99 4.19 11.61
N ARG A 440 -21.01 4.96 12.10
CA ARG A 440 -20.18 4.62 13.27
C ARG A 440 -19.35 5.83 13.71
N ALA A 441 -18.96 5.82 14.97
CA ALA A 441 -17.89 6.70 15.45
C ALA A 441 -16.53 6.32 14.84
N ILE A 442 -15.70 7.34 14.64
CA ILE A 442 -14.27 7.24 14.34
C ILE A 442 -13.50 7.81 15.55
N PRO A 443 -13.22 7.00 16.58
CA PRO A 443 -12.57 7.49 17.80
C PRO A 443 -11.08 7.79 17.60
N GLY A 444 -10.54 8.54 18.55
CA GLY A 444 -9.11 8.81 18.66
C GLY A 444 -8.61 10.00 17.85
N HIS A 445 -7.37 10.36 18.14
CA HIS A 445 -6.67 11.53 17.65
C HIS A 445 -7.53 12.80 17.76
N GLU A 446 -8.02 13.08 18.96
CA GLU A 446 -8.99 14.15 19.24
C GLU A 446 -8.37 15.56 19.31
N TYR A 447 -7.07 15.69 19.06
CA TYR A 447 -6.36 16.98 19.03
C TYR A 447 -7.00 17.92 18.00
N GLY A 448 -7.40 19.12 18.45
CA GLY A 448 -7.99 20.17 17.62
C GLY A 448 -9.50 20.02 17.36
N LEU A 449 -10.18 19.06 18.00
CA LEU A 449 -11.65 18.91 17.86
C LEU A 449 -12.44 19.99 18.62
N ASP A 450 -11.83 20.62 19.62
CA ASP A 450 -12.38 21.72 20.41
C ASP A 450 -12.18 23.10 19.76
N LEU A 451 -11.41 23.18 18.67
CA LEU A 451 -11.25 24.40 17.89
C LEU A 451 -12.59 24.91 17.36
N SER A 452 -12.75 26.23 17.39
CA SER A 452 -13.86 26.88 16.71
C SER A 452 -13.83 26.61 15.21
N ARG A 453 -14.95 26.84 14.53
CA ARG A 453 -15.05 26.62 13.08
C ARG A 453 -14.00 27.42 12.29
N GLU A 454 -13.70 28.65 12.72
CA GLU A 454 -12.71 29.50 12.05
C GLU A 454 -11.29 28.99 12.28
N GLU A 455 -10.92 28.71 13.54
CA GLU A 455 -9.60 28.17 13.88
C GLU A 455 -9.35 26.83 13.18
N ARG A 456 -10.36 25.98 13.08
CA ARG A 456 -10.27 24.72 12.32
C ARG A 456 -9.93 24.98 10.86
N ALA A 457 -10.60 25.95 10.23
CA ALA A 457 -10.35 26.28 8.84
C ALA A 457 -8.95 26.89 8.63
N GLU A 458 -8.45 27.68 9.58
CA GLU A 458 -7.07 28.18 9.61
C GLU A 458 -6.06 27.04 9.75
N LEU A 459 -6.26 26.12 10.70
CA LEU A 459 -5.41 24.95 10.88
C LEU A 459 -5.36 24.09 9.60
N ILE A 460 -6.50 23.84 8.97
CA ILE A 460 -6.58 23.10 7.71
C ILE A 460 -5.85 23.86 6.59
N ALA A 461 -5.95 25.19 6.52
CA ALA A 461 -5.22 26.00 5.55
C ALA A 461 -3.70 25.82 5.72
N PHE A 462 -3.19 25.83 6.96
CA PHE A 462 -1.79 25.54 7.23
C PHE A 462 -1.39 24.13 6.80
N LEU A 463 -2.15 23.11 7.21
CA LEU A 463 -1.86 21.72 6.87
C LEU A 463 -1.79 21.50 5.35
N ARG A 464 -2.63 22.20 4.58
CA ARG A 464 -2.60 22.14 3.12
C ARG A 464 -1.31 22.69 2.51
N THR A 465 -0.58 23.57 3.20
CA THR A 465 0.72 24.09 2.75
C THR A 465 1.88 23.09 2.91
N LEU A 466 1.68 22.02 3.67
CA LEU A 466 2.68 20.98 3.97
C LEU A 466 2.69 19.89 2.90
#